data_AF-A0A6J3ENV4-F1
#
_entry.id   AF-A0A6J3ENV4-F1
#
_cell.length_a   1.000
_cell.length_b   1.000
_cell.length_c   1.000
_cell.angle_alpha   90.00
_cell.angle_beta   90.00
_cell.angle_gamma   90.00
#
_symmetry.space_group_name_H-M   'P 1'
#
loop_
_entity.id
_entity.type
_entity.pdbx_description
1 polymer ?
#
loop_
_entity_poly.entity_id
_entity_poly.type
_entity_poly.pdbx_seq_one_letter_code
_entity_poly.pdbx_strand_id
1 'polypeptide(L)'
;MKDSFEIQMSDDGFTIQVFTKDQRISFEVLAAFNALGLNDNPSPWIYRELKRSLDKTNARPGEFAVCFTELQQKFFNNRPRKLKDLILLIKHWHQQCQKKMNGLPLLSPYALELLTVYAWEQGCRKDNFDIAEGVRTVLGLIKCQEQLCIYWMVNYNFEDETVRNVLLHQLQSVRPVILDPTDPTNNVSGDNRCWQRLKQEAQTWLTSPQLDNELPAPSWNVLPAPLFTTPGHCLDKFIKDFLQPDKYFLEQVNSAVNIICKFLEENCFRRSIAKIQTVQGGSTAKGTALKNGSDGNLVVFHNSLKSYTSQKNERHKIIKEIHQQLEAFQQEKKEELEVRFEISKWEAPRVLSFSLKSKVLNESVNFDVLPAFNALGQLSSGSTSSPEVYAGLIDLYKSSDLPGGEFSTCFTALQRNFIHSRHTKLKDLIRLVKHWYQECERKLKPKGSLPPKYALELLTVYAWEQGCGVPDFNTAEGFRTVLELVTQYQQLCIFWKVNYNFEDETVRKFLLSQLLKARPVILDPAEPTGDVGGGDRWCWHLLAKEAKEWLYSLCFKDGSGNPIAPWKVPVKVI
;
A
#
# COMPACT_ATOMS: atom_id res chain seq x y z
N MET A 1 -11.78 53.76 0.46
CA MET A 1 -12.47 52.84 1.39
C MET A 1 -11.71 52.96 2.70
N LYS A 2 -12.39 53.29 3.81
CA LYS A 2 -11.76 53.22 5.14
C LYS A 2 -11.85 51.76 5.55
N ASP A 3 -10.76 51.02 5.44
CA ASP A 3 -10.67 49.71 6.07
C ASP A 3 -10.71 49.94 7.58
N SER A 4 -11.80 49.48 8.22
CA SER A 4 -11.99 49.61 9.66
C SER A 4 -11.36 48.41 10.34
N PHE A 5 -10.48 48.66 11.32
CA PHE A 5 -9.95 47.63 12.20
C PHE A 5 -10.42 47.86 13.64
N GLU A 6 -10.62 46.77 14.37
CA GLU A 6 -10.98 46.76 15.79
C GLU A 6 -9.97 45.92 16.55
N ILE A 7 -9.63 46.33 17.78
CA ILE A 7 -8.73 45.58 18.67
C ILE A 7 -9.51 45.20 19.92
N GLN A 8 -9.50 43.90 20.25
CA GLN A 8 -10.11 43.36 21.47
C GLN A 8 -9.03 42.73 22.34
N MET A 9 -8.95 43.16 23.59
CA MET A 9 -7.96 42.67 24.57
C MET A 9 -8.48 41.43 25.30
N SER A 10 -7.59 40.48 25.57
CA SER A 10 -7.81 39.32 26.46
C SER A 10 -6.63 39.20 27.44
N ASP A 11 -6.77 38.35 28.46
CA ASP A 11 -5.75 38.21 29.51
C ASP A 11 -4.41 37.65 28.99
N ASP A 12 -4.44 36.86 27.90
CA ASP A 12 -3.26 36.20 27.30
C ASP A 12 -2.81 36.81 25.96
N GLY A 13 -3.45 37.89 25.49
CA GLY A 13 -3.14 38.49 24.19
C GLY A 13 -4.16 39.53 23.72
N PHE A 14 -4.24 39.73 22.41
CA PHE A 14 -5.28 40.56 21.80
C PHE A 14 -5.65 40.08 20.40
N THR A 15 -6.88 40.34 19.99
CA THR A 15 -7.36 40.05 18.64
C THR A 15 -7.47 41.33 17.83
N ILE A 16 -6.86 41.36 16.65
CA ILE A 16 -7.05 42.41 15.64
C ILE A 16 -8.07 41.91 14.63
N GLN A 17 -9.16 42.63 14.44
CA GLN A 17 -10.17 42.30 13.45
C GLN A 17 -10.13 43.34 12.34
N VAL A 18 -10.01 42.87 11.10
CA VAL A 18 -9.96 43.70 9.90
C VAL A 18 -11.18 43.38 9.06
N PHE A 19 -11.94 44.41 8.68
CA PHE A 19 -13.19 44.24 7.95
C PHE A 19 -13.18 45.07 6.67
N THR A 20 -13.68 44.47 5.60
CA THR A 20 -14.15 45.18 4.41
C THR A 20 -15.68 45.11 4.38
N LYS A 21 -16.32 45.68 3.34
CA LYS A 21 -17.78 45.61 3.19
C LYS A 21 -18.32 44.19 3.19
N ASP A 22 -17.55 43.24 2.66
CA ASP A 22 -18.01 41.87 2.38
C ASP A 22 -17.19 40.79 3.11
N GLN A 23 -16.12 41.16 3.83
CA GLN A 23 -15.20 40.21 4.45
C GLN A 23 -14.75 40.65 5.84
N ARG A 24 -14.43 39.66 6.67
CA ARG A 24 -13.85 39.83 8.01
C ARG A 24 -12.70 38.86 8.17
N ILE A 25 -11.56 39.35 8.63
CA ILE A 25 -10.42 38.54 9.07
C ILE A 25 -10.12 38.90 10.52
N SER A 26 -9.89 37.90 11.36
CA SER A 26 -9.50 38.08 12.75
C SER A 26 -8.11 37.47 12.95
N PHE A 27 -7.20 38.26 13.51
CA PHE A 27 -5.83 37.88 13.83
C PHE A 27 -5.70 37.81 15.34
N GLU A 28 -5.40 36.63 15.87
CA GLU A 28 -5.06 36.46 17.27
C GLU A 28 -3.56 36.73 17.43
N VAL A 29 -3.20 37.68 18.30
CA VAL A 29 -1.82 38.02 18.61
C VAL A 29 -1.44 37.41 19.96
N LEU A 30 -0.55 36.42 19.89
CA LEU A 30 -0.08 35.64 21.04
C LEU A 30 1.44 35.81 21.20
N ALA A 31 1.90 35.86 22.45
CA ALA A 31 3.33 35.76 22.74
C ALA A 31 3.79 34.30 22.58
N ALA A 32 4.89 34.09 21.85
CA ALA A 32 5.41 32.75 21.59
C ALA A 32 6.93 32.72 21.66
N PHE A 33 7.47 31.60 22.16
CA PHE A 33 8.90 31.32 22.12
C PHE A 33 9.25 30.71 20.75
N ASN A 34 10.30 31.21 20.09
CA ASN A 34 10.77 30.62 18.85
C ASN A 34 11.55 29.32 19.15
N ALA A 35 10.85 28.18 19.08
CA ALA A 35 11.42 26.86 19.33
C ALA A 35 12.42 26.39 18.27
N LEU A 36 12.37 26.92 17.05
CA LEU A 36 13.22 26.52 15.92
C LEU A 36 14.55 27.28 15.88
N GLY A 37 14.58 28.50 16.44
CA GLY A 37 15.75 29.37 16.40
C GLY A 37 16.14 29.72 14.97
N LEU A 38 17.39 29.42 14.58
CA LEU A 38 17.94 29.62 13.23
C LEU A 38 17.87 28.37 12.34
N ASN A 39 17.40 27.24 12.87
CA ASN A 39 17.39 25.98 12.13
C ASN A 39 16.08 25.78 11.38
N ASP A 40 16.17 25.49 10.08
CA ASP A 40 15.00 25.25 9.24
C ASP A 40 14.31 23.91 9.50
N ASN A 41 15.04 22.92 10.02
CA ASN A 41 14.54 21.58 10.32
C ASN A 41 14.61 21.29 11.83
N PRO A 42 13.51 20.79 12.43
CA PRO A 42 13.48 20.52 13.85
C PRO A 42 14.38 19.33 14.19
N SER A 43 15.23 19.49 15.20
CA SER A 43 16.01 18.39 15.77
C SER A 43 15.19 17.67 16.85
N PRO A 44 15.48 16.38 17.14
CA PRO A 44 14.81 15.67 18.25
C PRO A 44 14.94 16.39 19.60
N TRP A 45 16.00 17.17 19.80
CA TRP A 45 16.23 17.94 21.03
C TRP A 45 15.11 18.93 21.31
N ILE A 46 14.55 19.58 20.29
CA ILE A 46 13.47 20.57 20.46
C ILE A 46 12.25 19.91 21.11
N TYR A 47 11.88 18.69 20.68
CA TYR A 47 10.75 17.97 21.25
C TYR A 47 11.03 17.40 22.64
N ARG A 48 12.30 17.05 22.94
CA ARG A 48 12.69 16.69 24.30
C ARG A 48 12.51 17.88 25.25
N GLU A 49 12.92 19.08 24.84
CA GLU A 49 12.75 20.28 25.66
C GLU A 49 11.28 20.71 25.74
N LEU A 50 10.48 20.52 24.67
CA LEU A 50 9.02 20.68 24.72
C LEU A 50 8.41 19.78 25.80
N LYS A 51 8.73 18.48 25.78
CA LYS A 51 8.22 17.53 26.78
C LYS A 51 8.66 17.91 28.20
N ARG A 52 9.93 18.26 28.37
CA ARG A 52 10.47 18.74 29.65
C ARG A 52 9.77 20.00 30.14
N SER A 53 9.45 20.92 29.25
CA SER A 53 8.75 22.17 29.59
C SER A 53 7.32 21.89 30.02
N LEU A 54 6.58 21.07 29.28
CA LEU A 54 5.25 20.61 29.67
C LEU A 54 5.23 19.99 31.08
N ASP A 55 6.20 19.12 31.37
CA ASP A 55 6.30 18.46 32.67
C ASP A 55 6.66 19.44 33.80
N LYS A 56 7.53 20.42 33.53
CA LYS A 56 7.91 21.44 34.52
C LYS A 56 6.78 22.42 34.84
N THR A 57 5.99 22.80 33.84
CA THR A 57 4.92 23.79 34.00
C THR A 57 3.56 23.16 34.30
N ASN A 58 3.45 21.83 34.30
CA ASN A 58 2.18 21.10 34.32
C ASN A 58 1.20 21.57 33.22
N ALA A 59 1.75 21.99 32.07
CA ALA A 59 0.96 22.43 30.93
C ALA A 59 0.29 21.24 30.23
N ARG A 60 -0.86 21.51 29.59
CA ARG A 60 -1.62 20.52 28.83
C ARG A 60 -0.92 20.21 27.51
N PRO A 61 -1.09 18.99 26.96
CA PRO A 61 -0.60 18.68 25.62
C PRO A 61 -1.12 19.68 24.59
N GLY A 62 -0.25 20.17 23.71
CA GLY A 62 -0.58 21.21 22.72
C GLY A 62 -0.59 22.66 23.21
N GLU A 63 -0.39 22.93 24.51
CA GLU A 63 -0.40 24.30 25.06
C GLU A 63 0.72 25.19 24.47
N PHE A 64 1.83 24.57 24.04
CA PHE A 64 2.94 25.26 23.36
C PHE A 64 2.88 25.18 21.83
N ALA A 65 1.75 24.78 21.22
CA ALA A 65 1.64 24.62 19.77
C ALA A 65 1.97 25.92 19.00
N VAL A 66 1.69 27.09 19.59
CA VAL A 66 2.00 28.40 19.00
C VAL A 66 3.50 28.58 18.71
N CYS A 67 4.39 27.93 19.47
CA CYS A 67 5.84 27.95 19.27
C CYS A 67 6.28 27.28 17.95
N PHE A 68 5.38 26.51 17.31
CA PHE A 68 5.64 25.77 16.07
C PHE A 68 4.86 26.32 14.86
N THR A 69 4.31 27.54 14.95
CA THR A 69 3.51 28.17 13.89
C THR A 69 4.21 28.19 12.53
N GLU A 70 5.54 28.40 12.49
CA GLU A 70 6.32 28.35 11.24
C GLU A 70 6.30 26.96 10.58
N LEU A 71 6.40 25.88 11.37
CA LEU A 71 6.28 24.52 10.85
C LEU A 71 4.86 24.25 10.35
N GLN A 72 3.84 24.76 11.05
CA GLN A 72 2.45 24.59 10.63
C GLN A 72 2.21 25.28 9.28
N GLN A 73 2.75 26.49 9.11
CA GLN A 73 2.70 27.21 7.84
C GLN A 73 3.43 26.44 6.73
N LYS A 74 4.65 25.96 6.99
CA LYS A 74 5.45 25.15 6.04
C LYS A 74 4.68 23.87 5.64
N PHE A 75 3.95 23.23 6.55
CA PHE A 75 3.16 22.02 6.28
C PHE A 75 2.06 22.23 5.22
N PHE A 76 1.40 23.39 5.20
CA PHE A 76 0.37 23.70 4.20
C PHE A 76 0.88 24.42 2.94
N ASN A 77 2.02 25.09 3.02
CA ASN A 77 2.56 25.86 1.89
C ASN A 77 2.86 24.97 0.67
N ASN A 78 3.36 23.76 0.91
CA ASN A 78 3.74 22.80 -0.13
C ASN A 78 2.56 21.99 -0.70
N ARG A 79 1.32 22.45 -0.50
CA ARG A 79 0.10 21.74 -0.91
C ARG A 79 -0.56 22.38 -2.14
N PRO A 80 -1.10 21.57 -3.08
CA PRO A 80 -1.67 22.09 -4.32
C PRO A 80 -2.90 22.98 -4.04
N ARG A 81 -3.13 23.97 -4.91
CA ARG A 81 -4.24 24.92 -4.76
C ARG A 81 -5.59 24.21 -4.63
N LYS A 82 -5.82 23.16 -5.43
CA LYS A 82 -7.07 22.40 -5.43
C LYS A 82 -7.35 21.69 -4.09
N LEU A 83 -6.31 21.29 -3.36
CA LEU A 83 -6.46 20.77 -1.99
C LEU A 83 -6.88 21.88 -1.02
N LYS A 84 -6.34 23.09 -1.17
CA LYS A 84 -6.78 24.24 -0.36
C LYS A 84 -8.25 24.56 -0.62
N ASP A 85 -8.70 24.44 -1.87
CA ASP A 85 -10.12 24.62 -2.23
C ASP A 85 -11.01 23.51 -1.60
N LEU A 86 -10.56 22.25 -1.60
CA LEU A 86 -11.25 21.16 -0.89
C LEU A 86 -11.34 21.43 0.62
N ILE A 87 -10.24 21.89 1.24
CA ILE A 87 -10.23 22.28 2.66
C ILE A 87 -11.27 23.38 2.93
N LEU A 88 -11.36 24.41 2.08
CA LEU A 88 -12.36 25.47 2.22
C LEU A 88 -13.79 24.92 2.17
N LEU A 89 -14.07 23.97 1.28
CA LEU A 89 -15.38 23.33 1.19
C LEU A 89 -15.73 22.51 2.44
N ILE A 90 -14.78 21.73 2.96
CA ILE A 90 -14.98 20.97 4.21
C ILE A 90 -15.20 21.92 5.40
N LYS A 91 -14.45 23.02 5.47
CA LYS A 91 -14.67 24.05 6.50
C LYS A 91 -16.05 24.70 6.38
N HIS A 92 -16.49 25.00 5.16
CA HIS A 92 -17.82 25.57 4.93
C HIS A 92 -18.93 24.59 5.34
N TRP A 93 -18.81 23.32 4.95
CA TRP A 93 -19.72 22.26 5.39
C TRP A 93 -19.75 22.15 6.93
N HIS A 94 -18.60 22.16 7.58
CA HIS A 94 -18.50 22.12 9.04
C HIS A 94 -19.19 23.32 9.71
N GLN A 95 -19.02 24.53 9.19
CA GLN A 95 -19.73 25.73 9.66
C GLN A 95 -21.26 25.59 9.52
N GLN A 96 -21.74 24.99 8.42
CA GLN A 96 -23.17 24.71 8.26
C GLN A 96 -23.67 23.70 9.29
N CYS A 97 -22.89 22.66 9.60
CA CYS A 97 -23.23 21.72 10.65
C CYS A 97 -23.27 22.40 12.03
N GLN A 98 -22.32 23.28 12.34
CA GLN A 98 -22.27 24.02 13.61
C GLN A 98 -23.50 24.89 13.84
N LYS A 99 -24.03 25.54 12.80
CA LYS A 99 -25.29 26.32 12.91
C LYS A 99 -26.48 25.48 13.36
N LYS A 100 -26.44 24.16 13.16
CA LYS A 100 -27.45 23.21 13.64
C LYS A 100 -27.15 22.65 15.04
N MET A 101 -25.92 22.83 15.54
CA MET A 101 -25.44 22.30 16.82
C MET A 101 -25.46 23.40 17.88
N ASN A 102 -26.60 23.59 18.55
CA ASN A 102 -26.68 24.52 19.67
C ASN A 102 -25.96 23.94 20.90
N GLY A 103 -24.92 24.61 21.39
CA GLY A 103 -24.37 24.41 22.74
C GLY A 103 -23.26 23.35 22.92
N LEU A 104 -22.70 22.77 21.85
CA LEU A 104 -21.53 21.88 21.96
C LEU A 104 -20.21 22.64 21.75
N PRO A 105 -19.09 22.17 22.35
CA PRO A 105 -17.77 22.72 22.09
C PRO A 105 -17.43 22.65 20.60
N LEU A 106 -16.84 23.72 20.06
CA LEU A 106 -16.49 23.79 18.65
C LEU A 106 -15.30 22.85 18.37
N LEU A 107 -15.47 21.87 17.47
CA LEU A 107 -14.31 21.15 16.92
C LEU A 107 -13.41 22.18 16.22
N SER A 108 -12.11 22.16 16.49
CA SER A 108 -11.20 23.06 15.79
C SER A 108 -11.25 22.79 14.29
N PRO A 109 -11.43 23.81 13.43
CA PRO A 109 -11.34 23.64 11.98
C PRO A 109 -10.04 22.96 11.56
N TYR A 110 -8.96 23.18 12.31
CA TYR A 110 -7.64 22.61 12.06
C TYR A 110 -7.65 21.07 12.00
N ALA A 111 -8.45 20.40 12.84
CA ALA A 111 -8.58 18.94 12.81
C ALA A 111 -9.13 18.43 11.47
N LEU A 112 -10.11 19.15 10.89
CA LEU A 112 -10.71 18.82 9.60
C LEU A 112 -9.78 19.19 8.43
N GLU A 113 -8.98 20.26 8.57
CA GLU A 113 -7.93 20.59 7.61
C GLU A 113 -6.92 19.46 7.52
N LEU A 114 -6.42 18.98 8.66
CA LEU A 114 -5.49 17.85 8.74
C LEU A 114 -6.11 16.55 8.23
N LEU A 115 -7.37 16.25 8.57
CA LEU A 115 -8.09 15.09 8.04
C LEU A 115 -8.20 15.14 6.51
N THR A 116 -8.45 16.33 5.95
CA THR A 116 -8.54 16.53 4.50
C THR A 116 -7.19 16.35 3.82
N VAL A 117 -6.11 16.87 4.43
CA VAL A 117 -4.74 16.63 3.96
C VAL A 117 -4.41 15.14 3.98
N TYR A 118 -4.72 14.44 5.09
CA TYR A 118 -4.52 13.00 5.21
C TYR A 118 -5.28 12.22 4.12
N ALA A 119 -6.56 12.55 3.90
CA ALA A 119 -7.37 11.93 2.87
C ALA A 119 -6.73 12.08 1.47
N TRP A 120 -6.22 13.27 1.16
CA TRP A 120 -5.54 13.52 -0.10
C TRP A 120 -4.19 12.79 -0.22
N GLU A 121 -3.37 12.80 0.84
CA GLU A 121 -2.04 12.16 0.84
C GLU A 121 -2.11 10.63 0.69
N GLN A 122 -3.06 10.00 1.39
CA GLN A 122 -3.26 8.56 1.35
C GLN A 122 -4.05 8.12 0.12
N GLY A 123 -4.97 8.97 -0.35
CA GLY A 123 -5.80 8.75 -1.52
C GLY A 123 -5.06 9.04 -2.82
N CYS A 124 -5.47 10.12 -3.51
CA CYS A 124 -5.02 10.40 -4.87
C CYS A 124 -3.62 11.00 -4.96
N ARG A 125 -3.22 11.87 -4.01
CA ARG A 125 -1.96 12.64 -3.98
C ARG A 125 -1.60 13.32 -5.31
N LYS A 126 -2.61 13.71 -6.09
CA LYS A 126 -2.45 14.42 -7.38
C LYS A 126 -2.70 15.90 -7.18
N ASP A 127 -2.06 16.74 -7.98
CA ASP A 127 -2.34 18.19 -7.99
C ASP A 127 -3.74 18.48 -8.53
N ASN A 128 -4.19 17.66 -9.47
CA ASN A 128 -5.52 17.72 -10.05
C ASN A 128 -6.30 16.42 -9.75
N PHE A 129 -7.47 16.56 -9.13
CA PHE A 129 -8.36 15.47 -8.72
C PHE A 129 -9.82 15.93 -8.72
N ASP A 130 -10.76 15.00 -8.63
CA ASP A 130 -12.17 15.33 -8.49
C ASP A 130 -12.49 15.77 -7.04
N ILE A 131 -12.98 17.01 -6.88
CA ILE A 131 -13.28 17.58 -5.55
C ILE A 131 -14.43 16.83 -4.88
N ALA A 132 -15.45 16.39 -5.61
CA ALA A 132 -16.58 15.66 -5.05
C ALA A 132 -16.14 14.30 -4.51
N GLU A 133 -15.23 13.62 -5.22
CA GLU A 133 -14.55 12.41 -4.73
C GLU A 133 -13.78 12.70 -3.43
N GLY A 134 -13.06 13.81 -3.36
CA GLY A 134 -12.38 14.27 -2.14
C GLY A 134 -13.33 14.52 -0.98
N VAL A 135 -14.44 15.23 -1.20
CA VAL A 135 -15.46 15.48 -0.18
C VAL A 135 -16.05 14.16 0.33
N ARG A 136 -16.45 13.25 -0.58
CA ARG A 136 -17.00 11.94 -0.22
C ARG A 136 -16.02 11.11 0.62
N THR A 137 -14.73 11.20 0.30
CA THR A 137 -13.66 10.56 1.08
C THR A 137 -13.59 11.11 2.50
N VAL A 138 -13.52 12.43 2.66
CA VAL A 138 -13.42 13.06 4.00
C VAL A 138 -14.65 12.75 4.84
N LEU A 139 -15.86 12.84 4.27
CA LEU A 139 -17.09 12.48 4.96
C LEU A 139 -17.13 10.99 5.34
N GLY A 140 -16.63 10.11 4.47
CA GLY A 140 -16.47 8.68 4.75
C GLY A 140 -15.53 8.41 5.93
N LEU A 141 -14.42 9.15 6.03
CA LEU A 141 -13.51 9.06 7.17
C LEU A 141 -14.16 9.55 8.47
N ILE A 142 -14.91 10.66 8.43
CA ILE A 142 -15.68 11.15 9.58
C ILE A 142 -16.70 10.10 10.05
N LYS A 143 -17.35 9.39 9.14
CA LYS A 143 -18.27 8.30 9.49
C LYS A 143 -17.57 7.17 10.26
N CYS A 144 -16.29 6.93 9.96
CA CYS A 144 -15.42 5.95 10.60
C CYS A 144 -14.62 6.51 11.77
N GLN A 145 -15.06 7.60 12.42
CA GLN A 145 -14.31 8.30 13.46
C GLN A 145 -13.80 7.40 14.61
N GLU A 146 -14.56 6.36 14.96
CA GLU A 146 -14.20 5.38 16.01
C GLU A 146 -12.93 4.59 15.68
N GLN A 147 -12.48 4.65 14.43
CA GLN A 147 -11.27 4.00 13.93
C GLN A 147 -10.18 5.01 13.56
N LEU A 148 -10.45 6.32 13.58
CA LEU A 148 -9.50 7.34 13.10
C LEU A 148 -8.27 7.45 13.99
N CYS A 149 -7.09 7.23 13.41
CA CYS A 149 -5.80 7.41 14.07
C CYS A 149 -4.78 7.93 13.08
N ILE A 150 -4.58 9.25 13.05
CA ILE A 150 -3.80 9.95 12.03
C ILE A 150 -2.59 10.61 12.70
N TYR A 151 -1.43 10.44 12.08
CA TYR A 151 -0.20 11.10 12.48
C TYR A 151 0.74 11.27 11.28
N TRP A 152 1.71 12.17 11.42
CA TRP A 152 2.78 12.38 10.45
C TRP A 152 4.13 12.14 11.10
N MET A 153 5.14 11.87 10.27
CA MET A 153 6.54 11.77 10.70
C MET A 153 7.43 12.79 9.98
N VAL A 154 6.85 13.94 9.58
CA VAL A 154 7.57 14.96 8.80
C VAL A 154 8.55 15.75 9.66
N ASN A 155 8.14 16.10 10.89
CA ASN A 155 8.91 16.97 11.78
C ASN A 155 9.45 16.23 13.02
N TYR A 156 8.91 15.06 13.33
CA TYR A 156 9.33 14.19 14.44
C TYR A 156 9.18 12.73 14.01
N ASN A 157 9.87 11.80 14.69
CA ASN A 157 9.84 10.38 14.35
C ASN A 157 10.02 9.48 15.59
N PHE A 158 10.10 8.16 15.39
CA PHE A 158 10.27 7.17 16.45
C PHE A 158 11.74 6.82 16.77
N GLU A 159 12.72 7.50 16.17
CA GLU A 159 14.15 7.22 16.40
C GLU A 159 14.57 7.66 17.81
N ASP A 160 14.08 8.81 18.26
CA ASP A 160 14.33 9.35 19.58
C ASP A 160 13.44 8.70 20.65
N GLU A 161 14.02 8.26 21.76
CA GLU A 161 13.28 7.54 22.80
C GLU A 161 12.18 8.38 23.46
N THR A 162 12.48 9.63 23.82
CA THR A 162 11.51 10.52 24.48
C THR A 162 10.36 10.82 23.54
N VAL A 163 10.66 11.20 22.30
CA VAL A 163 9.64 11.48 21.28
C VAL A 163 8.81 10.24 20.95
N ARG A 164 9.45 9.08 20.78
CA ARG A 164 8.77 7.80 20.56
C ARG A 164 7.78 7.48 21.68
N ASN A 165 8.17 7.66 22.94
CA ASN A 165 7.29 7.38 24.07
C ASN A 165 6.07 8.32 24.10
N VAL A 166 6.27 9.60 23.77
CA VAL A 166 5.17 10.58 23.60
C VAL A 166 4.22 10.14 22.48
N LEU A 167 4.76 9.79 21.31
CA LEU A 167 3.95 9.36 20.16
C LEU A 167 3.16 8.09 20.47
N LEU A 168 3.81 7.07 21.03
CA LEU A 168 3.14 5.81 21.37
C LEU A 168 2.02 6.02 22.39
N HIS A 169 2.22 6.90 23.38
CA HIS A 169 1.17 7.26 24.32
C HIS A 169 -0.03 7.89 23.61
N GLN A 170 0.23 8.86 22.72
CA GLN A 170 -0.83 9.55 21.97
C GLN A 170 -1.58 8.63 21.00
N LEU A 171 -0.88 7.73 20.31
CA LEU A 171 -1.48 6.79 19.35
C LEU A 171 -2.36 5.71 20.03
N GLN A 172 -2.16 5.48 21.33
CA GLN A 172 -2.98 4.61 22.16
C GLN A 172 -4.19 5.31 22.79
N SER A 173 -4.32 6.63 22.64
CA SER A 173 -5.46 7.40 23.14
C SER A 173 -6.80 6.97 22.53
N VAL A 174 -7.88 7.31 23.22
CA VAL A 174 -9.26 7.07 22.75
C VAL A 174 -9.47 7.73 21.40
N ARG A 175 -10.11 7.00 20.48
CA ARG A 175 -10.40 7.48 19.12
C ARG A 175 -11.50 8.57 19.15
N PRO A 176 -11.46 9.55 18.23
CA PRO A 176 -10.49 9.71 17.14
C PRO A 176 -9.17 10.33 17.61
N VAL A 177 -8.06 9.99 16.96
CA VAL A 177 -6.74 10.60 17.18
C VAL A 177 -6.30 11.27 15.88
N ILE A 178 -5.97 12.56 15.94
CA ILE A 178 -5.34 13.31 14.84
C ILE A 178 -4.21 14.13 15.48
N LEU A 179 -2.96 13.67 15.32
CA LEU A 179 -1.81 14.36 15.89
C LEU A 179 -1.38 15.51 15.00
N ASP A 180 -1.10 16.66 15.64
CA ASP A 180 -0.52 17.82 14.97
C ASP A 180 0.82 17.43 14.34
N PRO A 181 1.02 17.61 13.02
CA PRO A 181 2.28 17.27 12.34
C PRO A 181 3.50 18.04 12.86
N THR A 182 3.33 19.02 13.74
CA THR A 182 4.37 19.92 14.28
C THR A 182 4.54 19.82 15.78
N ASP A 183 3.55 19.29 16.51
CA ASP A 183 3.61 19.07 17.96
C ASP A 183 3.18 17.63 18.28
N PRO A 184 4.12 16.72 18.61
CA PRO A 184 3.82 15.30 18.84
C PRO A 184 2.96 15.06 20.10
N THR A 185 2.74 16.08 20.93
CA THR A 185 1.90 16.01 22.13
C THR A 185 0.45 16.40 21.84
N ASN A 186 0.20 17.15 20.76
CA ASN A 186 -1.08 17.78 20.50
C ASN A 186 -2.00 16.87 19.66
N ASN A 187 -2.95 16.20 20.33
CA ASN A 187 -4.06 15.54 19.64
C ASN A 187 -5.18 16.56 19.37
N VAL A 188 -5.28 17.03 18.13
CA VAL A 188 -6.21 18.10 17.75
C VAL A 188 -7.64 17.63 17.54
N SER A 189 -7.90 16.31 17.68
CA SER A 189 -9.23 15.76 17.46
C SER A 189 -10.28 16.25 18.47
N GLY A 190 -9.88 16.69 19.66
CA GLY A 190 -10.79 17.26 20.65
C GLY A 190 -11.86 16.28 21.17
N ASP A 191 -13.03 16.80 21.54
CA ASP A 191 -14.11 16.02 22.17
C ASP A 191 -14.83 15.09 21.17
N ASN A 192 -14.91 13.80 21.49
CA ASN A 192 -15.58 12.76 20.70
C ASN A 192 -17.09 13.04 20.49
N ARG A 193 -17.76 13.79 21.39
CA ARG A 193 -19.18 14.16 21.21
C ARG A 193 -19.43 14.93 19.91
N CYS A 194 -18.48 15.77 19.51
CA CYS A 194 -18.59 16.55 18.26
C CYS A 194 -18.48 15.63 17.04
N TRP A 195 -17.58 14.65 17.09
CA TRP A 195 -17.40 13.65 16.01
C TRP A 195 -18.62 12.77 15.82
N GLN A 196 -19.32 12.36 16.89
CA GLN A 196 -20.56 11.60 16.77
C GLN A 196 -21.64 12.38 16.02
N ARG A 197 -21.74 13.69 16.23
CA ARG A 197 -22.69 14.52 15.49
C ARG A 197 -22.26 14.74 14.04
N LEU A 198 -20.96 14.97 13.79
CA LEU A 198 -20.42 15.07 12.44
C LEU A 198 -20.61 13.78 11.65
N LYS A 199 -20.50 12.62 12.29
CA LYS A 199 -20.82 11.30 11.70
C LYS A 199 -22.27 11.24 11.19
N GLN A 200 -23.24 11.77 11.95
CA GLN A 200 -24.65 11.83 11.53
C GLN A 200 -24.88 12.78 10.34
N GLU A 201 -24.29 13.98 10.38
CA GLU A 201 -24.39 14.94 9.27
C GLU A 201 -23.69 14.42 8.00
N ALA A 202 -22.51 13.81 8.15
CA ALA A 202 -21.77 13.19 7.05
C ALA A 202 -22.58 12.05 6.40
N GLN A 203 -23.22 11.19 7.21
CA GLN A 203 -24.08 10.13 6.70
C GLN A 203 -25.27 10.70 5.91
N THR A 204 -25.93 11.75 6.43
CA THR A 204 -27.04 12.41 5.73
C THR A 204 -26.60 12.97 4.37
N TRP A 205 -25.45 13.64 4.32
CA TRP A 205 -24.89 14.20 3.09
C TRP A 205 -24.48 13.14 2.08
N LEU A 206 -23.84 12.05 2.53
CA LEU A 206 -23.43 10.93 1.69
C LEU A 206 -24.62 10.15 1.10
N THR A 207 -25.82 10.29 1.67
CA THR A 207 -27.06 9.69 1.14
C THR A 207 -27.92 10.68 0.36
N SER A 208 -27.49 11.93 0.22
CA SER A 208 -28.25 12.97 -0.47
C SER A 208 -28.10 12.83 -1.99
N PRO A 209 -29.20 12.87 -2.77
CA PRO A 209 -29.15 12.88 -4.24
C PRO A 209 -28.36 14.06 -4.81
N GLN A 210 -28.14 15.13 -4.03
CA GLN A 210 -27.36 16.30 -4.46
C GLN A 210 -25.85 16.00 -4.61
N LEU A 211 -25.37 14.94 -3.97
CA LEU A 211 -23.99 14.46 -4.10
C LEU A 211 -23.86 13.30 -5.11
N ASP A 212 -24.98 12.65 -5.46
CA ASP A 212 -25.04 11.37 -6.17
C ASP A 212 -26.07 11.38 -7.32
N ASN A 213 -25.59 11.35 -8.57
CA ASN A 213 -26.41 10.98 -9.74
C ASN A 213 -26.19 9.51 -10.17
N GLU A 214 -25.12 8.86 -9.70
CA GLU A 214 -24.77 7.46 -9.96
C GLU A 214 -24.29 6.83 -8.65
N LEU A 215 -24.97 5.77 -8.18
CA LEU A 215 -24.61 5.06 -6.96
C LEU A 215 -23.87 3.76 -7.27
N PRO A 216 -22.74 3.49 -6.59
CA PRO A 216 -22.02 4.31 -5.62
C PRO A 216 -21.06 5.30 -6.29
N ALA A 217 -21.07 6.56 -5.84
CA ALA A 217 -20.17 7.57 -6.37
C ALA A 217 -18.71 7.34 -5.91
N PRO A 218 -17.71 7.56 -6.78
CA PRO A 218 -16.33 7.10 -6.58
C PRO A 218 -15.58 7.90 -5.51
N SER A 219 -15.22 7.33 -4.35
CA SER A 219 -14.40 7.98 -3.30
C SER A 219 -12.93 7.52 -3.39
N TRP A 220 -11.97 8.19 -2.74
CA TRP A 220 -10.62 7.65 -2.62
C TRP A 220 -10.58 6.49 -1.62
N ASN A 221 -9.76 5.48 -1.92
CA ASN A 221 -9.51 4.39 -0.98
C ASN A 221 -8.50 4.82 0.10
N VAL A 222 -9.02 5.38 1.21
CA VAL A 222 -8.22 5.84 2.34
C VAL A 222 -8.58 5.06 3.60
N LEU A 223 -7.56 4.54 4.30
CA LEU A 223 -7.75 3.85 5.57
C LEU A 223 -7.96 4.85 6.72
N PRO A 224 -8.90 4.59 7.65
CA PRO A 224 -9.11 5.47 8.80
C PRO A 224 -7.95 5.44 9.80
N ALA A 225 -7.22 4.33 9.88
CA ALA A 225 -5.99 4.20 10.64
C ALA A 225 -4.91 3.51 9.77
N PRO A 226 -3.66 4.00 9.81
CA PRO A 226 -2.52 3.29 9.25
C PRO A 226 -2.33 1.94 9.93
N LEU A 227 -1.77 0.96 9.20
CA LEU A 227 -1.44 -0.35 9.76
C LEU A 227 -0.56 -0.23 11.02
N PHE A 228 0.38 0.73 11.06
CA PHE A 228 1.31 0.95 12.18
C PHE A 228 0.63 1.14 13.54
N THR A 229 -0.62 1.64 13.56
CA THR A 229 -1.37 1.90 14.80
C THR A 229 -2.40 0.82 15.12
N THR A 230 -2.45 -0.24 14.31
CA THR A 230 -3.35 -1.37 14.50
C THR A 230 -2.74 -2.35 15.51
N PRO A 231 -3.38 -2.61 16.66
CA PRO A 231 -2.91 -3.60 17.63
C PRO A 231 -2.78 -5.00 17.04
N GLY A 232 -1.84 -5.81 17.53
CA GLY A 232 -1.56 -7.14 17.00
C GLY A 232 -2.78 -8.07 16.97
N HIS A 233 -3.60 -8.04 18.02
CA HIS A 233 -4.84 -8.83 18.11
C HIS A 233 -5.95 -8.37 17.15
N CYS A 234 -5.82 -7.19 16.54
CA CYS A 234 -6.76 -6.63 15.57
C CYS A 234 -6.29 -6.81 14.11
N LEU A 235 -5.12 -7.40 13.86
CA LEU A 235 -4.57 -7.54 12.51
C LEU A 235 -5.46 -8.39 11.60
N ASP A 236 -6.08 -9.45 12.12
CA ASP A 236 -7.00 -10.28 11.33
C ASP A 236 -8.24 -9.51 10.89
N LYS A 237 -8.79 -8.69 11.79
CA LYS A 237 -9.89 -7.79 11.46
C LYS A 237 -9.46 -6.76 10.43
N PHE A 238 -8.27 -6.17 10.60
CA PHE A 238 -7.71 -5.21 9.63
C PHE A 238 -7.55 -5.83 8.24
N ILE A 239 -7.03 -7.06 8.15
CA ILE A 239 -6.91 -7.78 6.87
C ILE A 239 -8.28 -7.97 6.23
N LYS A 240 -9.26 -8.45 7.00
CA LYS A 240 -10.62 -8.68 6.52
C LYS A 240 -11.31 -7.39 6.04
N ASP A 241 -11.23 -6.33 6.81
CA ASP A 241 -11.98 -5.10 6.56
C ASP A 241 -11.35 -4.26 5.43
N PHE A 242 -10.01 -4.28 5.31
CA PHE A 242 -9.28 -3.34 4.47
C PHE A 242 -8.41 -3.96 3.38
N LEU A 243 -7.90 -5.19 3.56
CA LEU A 243 -6.94 -5.78 2.63
C LEU A 243 -7.54 -6.85 1.74
N GLN A 244 -8.54 -7.60 2.20
CA GLN A 244 -9.21 -8.60 1.38
C GLN A 244 -10.10 -7.91 0.33
N PRO A 245 -9.98 -8.28 -0.96
CA PRO A 245 -10.89 -7.82 -1.99
C PRO A 245 -12.32 -8.29 -1.72
N ASP A 246 -13.30 -7.53 -2.21
CA ASP A 246 -14.69 -7.94 -2.09
C ASP A 246 -14.96 -9.23 -2.87
N LYS A 247 -15.71 -10.15 -2.26
CA LYS A 247 -15.97 -11.47 -2.83
C LYS A 247 -16.75 -11.38 -4.14
N TYR A 248 -17.78 -10.52 -4.19
CA TYR A 248 -18.59 -10.34 -5.38
C TYR A 248 -17.74 -9.73 -6.50
N PHE A 249 -16.94 -8.71 -6.20
CA PHE A 249 -16.01 -8.15 -7.19
C PHE A 249 -15.01 -9.19 -7.73
N LEU A 250 -14.47 -10.07 -6.88
CA LEU A 250 -13.60 -11.15 -7.35
C LEU A 250 -14.30 -12.13 -8.30
N GLU A 251 -15.57 -12.44 -8.04
CA GLU A 251 -16.38 -13.28 -8.95
C GLU A 251 -16.58 -12.58 -10.31
N GLN A 252 -16.86 -11.27 -10.31
CA GLN A 252 -16.98 -10.47 -11.54
C GLN A 252 -15.66 -10.40 -12.32
N VAL A 253 -14.53 -10.20 -11.63
CA VAL A 253 -13.20 -10.21 -12.23
C VAL A 253 -12.88 -11.58 -12.82
N ASN A 254 -13.14 -12.66 -12.10
CA ASN A 254 -12.92 -14.03 -12.60
C ASN A 254 -13.78 -14.31 -13.84
N SER A 255 -15.04 -13.90 -13.84
CA SER A 255 -15.93 -14.01 -15.01
C SER A 255 -15.38 -13.25 -16.21
N ALA A 256 -15.01 -11.97 -16.03
CA ALA A 256 -14.45 -11.14 -17.10
C ALA A 256 -13.12 -11.71 -17.64
N VAL A 257 -12.23 -12.16 -16.76
CA VAL A 257 -10.97 -12.80 -17.16
C VAL A 257 -11.22 -14.08 -17.94
N ASN A 258 -12.21 -14.90 -17.54
CA ASN A 258 -12.55 -16.11 -18.29
C ASN A 258 -13.05 -15.79 -19.71
N ILE A 259 -13.84 -14.73 -19.88
CA ILE A 259 -14.29 -14.27 -21.21
C ILE A 259 -13.09 -13.80 -22.03
N ILE A 260 -12.18 -13.01 -21.43
CA ILE A 260 -10.94 -12.54 -22.09
C ILE A 260 -10.06 -13.73 -22.48
N CYS A 261 -9.86 -14.71 -21.60
CA CYS A 261 -9.10 -15.93 -21.88
C CYS A 261 -9.68 -16.69 -23.09
N LYS A 262 -11.00 -16.94 -23.11
CA LYS A 262 -11.67 -17.58 -24.25
C LYS A 262 -11.50 -16.78 -25.54
N PHE A 263 -11.60 -15.46 -25.47
CA PHE A 263 -11.33 -14.59 -26.62
C PHE A 263 -9.89 -14.75 -27.13
N LEU A 264 -8.91 -14.74 -26.23
CA LEU A 264 -7.50 -14.91 -26.61
C LEU A 264 -7.24 -16.28 -27.25
N GLU A 265 -7.87 -17.34 -26.74
CA GLU A 265 -7.67 -18.71 -27.18
C GLU A 265 -8.36 -19.01 -28.52
N GLU A 266 -9.58 -18.50 -28.73
CA GLU A 266 -10.42 -18.87 -29.87
C GLU A 266 -10.46 -17.80 -30.97
N ASN A 267 -10.29 -16.53 -30.60
CA ASN A 267 -10.75 -15.40 -31.42
C ASN A 267 -9.65 -14.42 -31.81
N CYS A 268 -8.69 -14.18 -30.92
CA CYS A 268 -7.63 -13.20 -31.09
C CYS A 268 -6.73 -13.48 -32.31
N PHE A 269 -6.57 -14.73 -32.73
CA PHE A 269 -5.68 -15.11 -33.83
C PHE A 269 -6.38 -15.93 -34.92
N ARG A 270 -7.70 -15.75 -35.12
CA ARG A 270 -8.55 -16.52 -36.07
C ARG A 270 -8.01 -16.61 -37.50
N ARG A 271 -7.22 -15.64 -37.94
CA ARG A 271 -6.63 -15.61 -39.30
C ARG A 271 -5.33 -16.41 -39.41
N SER A 272 -4.91 -17.07 -38.33
CA SER A 272 -3.69 -17.88 -38.26
C SER A 272 -4.00 -19.29 -37.74
N ILE A 273 -3.10 -20.23 -37.98
CA ILE A 273 -3.17 -21.61 -37.45
C ILE A 273 -2.58 -21.66 -36.01
N ALA A 274 -2.44 -20.50 -35.35
CA ALA A 274 -1.87 -20.42 -34.03
C ALA A 274 -2.78 -21.10 -32.99
N LYS A 275 -2.17 -21.88 -32.10
CA LYS A 275 -2.82 -22.42 -30.91
C LYS A 275 -2.34 -21.63 -29.71
N ILE A 276 -3.29 -21.21 -28.89
CA ILE A 276 -3.05 -20.38 -27.73
C ILE A 276 -3.56 -21.10 -26.50
N GLN A 277 -2.78 -21.01 -25.43
CA GLN A 277 -3.18 -21.42 -24.10
C GLN A 277 -2.94 -20.26 -23.15
N THR A 278 -3.93 -19.94 -22.33
CA THR A 278 -3.81 -18.88 -21.33
C THR A 278 -3.64 -19.47 -19.93
N VAL A 279 -2.80 -18.84 -19.12
CA VAL A 279 -2.61 -19.18 -17.70
C VAL A 279 -2.66 -17.92 -16.87
N GLN A 280 -3.57 -17.88 -15.91
CA GLN A 280 -3.64 -16.81 -14.93
C GLN A 280 -2.50 -16.97 -13.90
N GLY A 281 -1.79 -15.87 -13.66
CA GLY A 281 -0.74 -15.71 -12.66
C GLY A 281 -0.95 -14.44 -11.81
N GLY A 282 0.11 -14.00 -11.14
CA GLY A 282 0.05 -12.83 -10.27
C GLY A 282 -0.75 -13.06 -8.99
N SER A 283 -1.03 -11.97 -8.26
CA SER A 283 -1.66 -12.01 -6.94
C SER A 283 -3.09 -12.55 -6.97
N THR A 284 -3.85 -12.23 -8.02
CA THR A 284 -5.23 -12.71 -8.21
C THR A 284 -5.26 -14.24 -8.28
N ALA A 285 -4.45 -14.85 -9.15
CA ALA A 285 -4.44 -16.30 -9.32
C ALA A 285 -3.84 -17.05 -8.12
N LYS A 286 -2.86 -16.45 -7.43
CA LYS A 286 -2.28 -16.96 -6.18
C LYS A 286 -3.27 -16.89 -5.00
N GLY A 287 -4.32 -16.08 -5.10
CA GLY A 287 -5.26 -15.84 -4.00
C GLY A 287 -4.68 -14.95 -2.90
N THR A 288 -3.73 -14.05 -3.25
CA THR A 288 -3.09 -13.08 -2.35
C THR A 288 -3.27 -11.63 -2.84
N ALA A 289 -4.29 -11.40 -3.66
CA ALA A 289 -4.72 -10.07 -4.09
C ALA A 289 -5.12 -9.21 -2.88
N LEU A 290 -4.69 -7.95 -2.92
CA LEU A 290 -5.15 -6.86 -2.07
C LEU A 290 -6.39 -6.18 -2.67
N LYS A 291 -7.27 -5.67 -1.81
CA LYS A 291 -8.47 -4.93 -2.20
C LYS A 291 -8.21 -3.82 -3.22
N ASN A 292 -7.09 -3.11 -3.04
CA ASN A 292 -6.63 -2.07 -3.94
C ASN A 292 -5.13 -2.20 -4.21
N GLY A 293 -4.71 -1.97 -5.45
CA GLY A 293 -3.31 -2.13 -5.87
C GLY A 293 -2.89 -3.58 -6.15
N SER A 294 -3.84 -4.46 -6.48
CA SER A 294 -3.57 -5.81 -6.95
C SER A 294 -3.10 -5.87 -8.39
N ASP A 295 -2.20 -6.81 -8.63
CA ASP A 295 -1.78 -7.26 -9.95
C ASP A 295 -2.30 -8.69 -10.24
N GLY A 296 -2.77 -8.88 -11.46
CA GLY A 296 -2.96 -10.18 -12.08
C GLY A 296 -2.08 -10.29 -13.31
N ASN A 297 -1.73 -11.51 -13.71
CA ASN A 297 -1.01 -11.73 -14.96
C ASN A 297 -1.82 -12.69 -15.82
N LEU A 298 -1.96 -12.41 -17.12
CA LEU A 298 -2.38 -13.39 -18.12
C LEU A 298 -1.16 -13.78 -18.93
N VAL A 299 -0.66 -14.99 -18.70
CA VAL A 299 0.41 -15.56 -19.51
C VAL A 299 -0.19 -16.23 -20.72
N VAL A 300 0.27 -15.82 -21.90
CA VAL A 300 -0.25 -16.30 -23.20
C VAL A 300 0.81 -17.18 -23.85
N PHE A 301 0.58 -18.48 -23.86
CA PHE A 301 1.43 -19.44 -24.53
C PHE A 301 1.03 -19.55 -25.99
N HIS A 302 1.81 -18.91 -26.87
CA HIS A 302 1.59 -18.95 -28.31
C HIS A 302 2.47 -20.01 -28.96
N ASN A 303 1.89 -20.92 -29.74
CA ASN A 303 2.62 -22.07 -30.29
C ASN A 303 3.76 -21.72 -31.28
N SER A 304 3.85 -20.48 -31.78
CA SER A 304 5.01 -20.04 -32.59
C SER A 304 6.28 -19.87 -31.75
N LEU A 305 6.16 -19.64 -30.44
CA LEU A 305 7.30 -19.56 -29.53
C LEU A 305 7.79 -20.98 -29.25
N LYS A 306 8.93 -21.37 -29.81
CA LYS A 306 9.49 -22.74 -29.73
C LYS A 306 10.63 -22.89 -28.71
N SER A 307 11.13 -21.77 -28.19
CA SER A 307 12.26 -21.71 -27.26
C SER A 307 12.27 -20.40 -26.48
N TYR A 308 12.99 -20.37 -25.36
CA TYR A 308 13.28 -19.13 -24.62
C TYR A 308 13.82 -18.01 -25.53
N THR A 309 14.72 -18.33 -26.45
CA THR A 309 15.29 -17.37 -27.41
C THR A 309 14.22 -16.81 -28.35
N SER A 310 13.33 -17.66 -28.87
CA SER A 310 12.22 -17.19 -29.73
C SER A 310 11.27 -16.26 -28.97
N GLN A 311 10.94 -16.55 -27.70
CA GLN A 311 10.15 -15.64 -26.85
C GLN A 311 10.81 -14.27 -26.73
N LYS A 312 12.11 -14.22 -26.44
CA LYS A 312 12.85 -12.95 -26.31
C LYS A 312 12.75 -12.11 -27.59
N ASN A 313 12.87 -12.75 -28.74
CA ASN A 313 12.94 -12.10 -30.04
C ASN A 313 11.56 -11.74 -30.62
N GLU A 314 10.53 -12.55 -30.34
CA GLU A 314 9.24 -12.47 -31.06
C GLU A 314 8.06 -12.00 -30.20
N ARG A 315 8.19 -11.97 -28.86
CA ARG A 315 7.06 -11.59 -27.96
C ARG A 315 6.40 -10.26 -28.32
N HIS A 316 7.17 -9.30 -28.83
CA HIS A 316 6.67 -7.97 -29.17
C HIS A 316 5.65 -8.01 -30.32
N LYS A 317 5.80 -8.93 -31.27
CA LYS A 317 4.85 -9.11 -32.38
C LYS A 317 3.52 -9.65 -31.88
N ILE A 318 3.59 -10.62 -30.96
CA ILE A 318 2.42 -11.25 -30.34
C ILE A 318 1.68 -10.23 -29.46
N ILE A 319 2.39 -9.47 -28.62
CA ILE A 319 1.82 -8.37 -27.82
C ILE A 319 1.06 -7.38 -28.72
N LYS A 320 1.66 -6.97 -29.84
CA LYS A 320 1.06 -5.98 -30.73
C LYS A 320 -0.26 -6.47 -31.33
N GLU A 321 -0.31 -7.72 -31.77
CA GLU A 321 -1.54 -8.33 -32.28
C GLU A 321 -2.60 -8.42 -31.17
N ILE A 322 -2.23 -8.93 -29.99
CA ILE A 322 -3.15 -9.02 -28.84
C ILE A 322 -3.72 -7.65 -28.49
N HIS A 323 -2.90 -6.61 -28.50
CA HIS A 323 -3.34 -5.25 -28.21
C HIS A 323 -4.45 -4.78 -29.16
N GLN A 324 -4.20 -4.87 -30.47
CA GLN A 324 -5.18 -4.47 -31.50
C GLN A 324 -6.50 -5.23 -31.38
N GLN A 325 -6.42 -6.54 -31.11
CA GLN A 325 -7.59 -7.40 -30.99
C GLN A 325 -8.36 -7.15 -29.69
N LEU A 326 -7.66 -6.90 -28.58
CA LEU A 326 -8.30 -6.55 -27.31
C LEU A 326 -8.98 -5.17 -27.35
N GLU A 327 -8.42 -4.19 -28.09
CA GLU A 327 -9.09 -2.90 -28.30
C GLU A 327 -10.43 -3.08 -29.03
N ALA A 328 -10.45 -3.89 -30.10
CA ALA A 328 -11.69 -4.21 -30.82
C ALA A 328 -12.69 -4.97 -29.92
N PHE A 329 -12.22 -5.98 -29.17
CA PHE A 329 -13.02 -6.73 -28.21
C PHE A 329 -13.61 -5.83 -27.12
N GLN A 330 -12.84 -4.87 -26.59
CA GLN A 330 -13.31 -3.93 -25.57
C GLN A 330 -14.51 -3.11 -26.07
N GLN A 331 -14.51 -2.69 -27.34
CA GLN A 331 -15.64 -1.95 -27.91
C GLN A 331 -16.88 -2.84 -28.12
N GLU A 332 -16.68 -4.07 -28.56
CA GLU A 332 -17.77 -5.03 -28.81
C GLU A 332 -18.44 -5.50 -27.51
N LYS A 333 -17.65 -5.79 -26.47
CA LYS A 333 -18.10 -6.47 -25.24
C LYS A 333 -18.34 -5.53 -24.06
N LYS A 334 -18.31 -4.22 -24.28
CA LYS A 334 -18.43 -3.20 -23.24
C LYS A 334 -19.66 -3.37 -22.34
N GLU A 335 -20.80 -3.73 -22.93
CA GLU A 335 -22.08 -3.91 -22.22
C GLU A 335 -22.23 -5.30 -21.58
N GLU A 336 -21.50 -6.32 -22.07
CA GLU A 336 -21.57 -7.70 -21.58
C GLU A 336 -20.73 -7.91 -20.31
N LEU A 337 -19.64 -7.16 -20.15
CA LEU A 337 -18.79 -7.26 -18.97
C LEU A 337 -19.44 -6.55 -17.78
N GLU A 338 -19.51 -7.25 -16.64
CA GLU A 338 -20.00 -6.68 -15.38
C GLU A 338 -19.02 -5.66 -14.76
N VAL A 339 -17.80 -5.60 -15.27
CA VAL A 339 -16.73 -4.68 -14.86
C VAL A 339 -16.41 -3.68 -15.97
N ARG A 340 -15.89 -2.51 -15.61
CA ARG A 340 -15.30 -1.57 -16.57
C ARG A 340 -13.94 -2.12 -16.99
N PHE A 341 -13.80 -2.46 -18.26
CA PHE A 341 -12.56 -2.92 -18.87
C PHE A 341 -11.87 -1.75 -19.57
N GLU A 342 -10.64 -1.44 -19.15
CA GLU A 342 -9.86 -0.31 -19.65
C GLU A 342 -8.44 -0.75 -20.01
N ILE A 343 -8.10 -0.72 -21.30
CA ILE A 343 -6.73 -0.97 -21.75
C ILE A 343 -5.85 0.26 -21.48
N SER A 344 -4.61 0.01 -21.03
CA SER A 344 -3.62 1.06 -20.81
C SER A 344 -3.23 1.73 -22.13
N LYS A 345 -3.21 3.06 -22.16
CA LYS A 345 -2.73 3.84 -23.31
C LYS A 345 -1.21 3.78 -23.49
N TRP A 346 -0.49 3.24 -22.52
CA TRP A 346 0.97 3.16 -22.58
C TRP A 346 1.41 1.92 -23.35
N GLU A 347 2.03 2.14 -24.50
CA GLU A 347 2.58 1.06 -25.32
C GLU A 347 3.99 0.68 -24.83
N ALA A 348 4.08 -0.42 -24.08
CA ALA A 348 5.35 -1.07 -23.82
C ALA A 348 5.55 -2.23 -24.82
N PRO A 349 6.71 -2.36 -25.49
CA PRO A 349 6.90 -3.38 -26.53
C PRO A 349 6.89 -4.83 -26.02
N ARG A 350 6.83 -5.04 -24.69
CA ARG A 350 6.98 -6.37 -24.06
C ARG A 350 5.82 -6.77 -23.16
N VAL A 351 4.95 -5.83 -22.78
CA VAL A 351 3.85 -6.04 -21.84
C VAL A 351 2.67 -5.20 -22.30
N LEU A 352 1.49 -5.80 -22.31
CA LEU A 352 0.23 -5.09 -22.48
C LEU A 352 -0.49 -5.10 -21.14
N SER A 353 -0.89 -3.93 -20.65
CA SER A 353 -1.57 -3.82 -19.37
C SER A 353 -3.01 -3.34 -19.55
N PHE A 354 -3.94 -3.86 -18.76
CA PHE A 354 -5.32 -3.40 -18.69
C PHE A 354 -5.83 -3.38 -17.25
N SER A 355 -6.94 -2.71 -17.01
CA SER A 355 -7.59 -2.61 -15.70
C SER A 355 -9.02 -3.12 -15.77
N LEU A 356 -9.43 -3.91 -14.78
CA LEU A 356 -10.81 -4.30 -14.53
C LEU A 356 -11.29 -3.59 -13.27
N LYS A 357 -12.30 -2.74 -13.39
CA LYS A 357 -12.83 -1.92 -12.28
C LYS A 357 -14.28 -2.27 -12.01
N SER A 358 -14.67 -2.32 -10.75
CA SER A 358 -16.08 -2.51 -10.42
C SER A 358 -16.89 -1.31 -10.93
N LYS A 359 -18.11 -1.58 -11.41
CA LYS A 359 -19.07 -0.52 -11.77
C LYS A 359 -19.71 0.12 -10.53
N VAL A 360 -19.64 -0.58 -9.39
CA VAL A 360 -20.31 -0.24 -8.13
C VAL A 360 -19.27 0.10 -7.06
N LEU A 361 -18.32 -0.81 -6.83
CA LEU A 361 -17.32 -0.64 -5.79
C LEU A 361 -16.16 0.24 -6.28
N ASN A 362 -15.48 0.91 -5.36
CA ASN A 362 -14.22 1.56 -5.66
C ASN A 362 -13.05 0.56 -5.55
N GLU A 363 -13.13 -0.50 -6.36
CA GLU A 363 -12.13 -1.56 -6.42
C GLU A 363 -11.69 -1.79 -7.87
N SER A 364 -10.41 -2.10 -8.04
CA SER A 364 -9.82 -2.36 -9.35
C SER A 364 -8.67 -3.34 -9.28
N VAL A 365 -8.50 -4.11 -10.36
CA VAL A 365 -7.38 -5.03 -10.54
C VAL A 365 -6.70 -4.71 -11.86
N ASN A 366 -5.38 -4.53 -11.82
CA ASN A 366 -4.58 -4.34 -13.02
C ASN A 366 -4.03 -5.69 -13.48
N PHE A 367 -4.08 -5.93 -14.78
CA PHE A 367 -3.59 -7.15 -15.40
C PHE A 367 -2.50 -6.85 -16.41
N ASP A 368 -1.43 -7.65 -16.38
CA ASP A 368 -0.40 -7.67 -17.42
C ASP A 368 -0.57 -8.92 -18.29
N VAL A 369 -0.59 -8.73 -19.60
CA VAL A 369 -0.60 -9.79 -20.60
C VAL A 369 0.81 -10.05 -21.08
N LEU A 370 1.27 -11.29 -20.92
CA LEU A 370 2.67 -11.69 -21.07
C LEU A 370 2.80 -12.92 -21.97
N PRO A 371 3.19 -12.76 -23.24
CA PRO A 371 3.50 -13.90 -24.10
C PRO A 371 4.72 -14.67 -23.61
N ALA A 372 4.59 -15.99 -23.53
CA ALA A 372 5.64 -16.87 -23.04
C ALA A 372 5.78 -18.15 -23.88
N PHE A 373 6.99 -18.71 -23.89
CA PHE A 373 7.25 -20.06 -24.39
C PHE A 373 6.71 -21.09 -23.39
N ASN A 374 5.95 -22.07 -23.88
CA ASN A 374 5.43 -23.13 -23.02
C ASN A 374 6.52 -24.19 -22.75
N ALA A 375 7.44 -23.85 -21.84
CA ALA A 375 8.54 -24.72 -21.44
C ALA A 375 8.08 -26.01 -20.73
N LEU A 376 6.91 -25.99 -20.10
CA LEU A 376 6.38 -27.10 -19.32
C LEU A 376 5.46 -28.03 -20.13
N GLY A 377 5.08 -27.64 -21.35
CA GLY A 377 4.17 -28.41 -22.19
C GLY A 377 2.77 -28.58 -21.57
N GLN A 378 2.14 -29.74 -21.79
CA GLN A 378 0.94 -30.14 -21.06
C GLN A 378 1.36 -30.70 -19.70
N LEU A 379 1.26 -29.90 -18.63
CA LEU A 379 1.38 -30.43 -17.27
C LEU A 379 0.27 -31.45 -17.00
N SER A 380 0.65 -32.69 -16.72
CA SER A 380 -0.22 -33.61 -15.99
C SER A 380 -0.16 -33.27 -14.50
N SER A 381 -1.30 -33.31 -13.80
CA SER A 381 -1.36 -32.96 -12.39
C SER A 381 -0.44 -33.86 -11.55
N GLY A 382 0.62 -33.30 -10.98
CA GLY A 382 1.50 -33.98 -10.02
C GLY A 382 2.87 -34.45 -10.54
N SER A 383 3.21 -34.26 -11.82
CA SER A 383 4.54 -34.59 -12.34
C SER A 383 5.55 -33.46 -12.07
N THR A 384 6.72 -33.79 -11.51
CA THR A 384 7.89 -32.89 -11.48
C THR A 384 8.29 -32.49 -12.90
N SER A 385 8.72 -31.25 -13.09
CA SER A 385 9.22 -30.78 -14.39
C SER A 385 10.46 -31.59 -14.77
N SER A 386 10.58 -32.00 -16.04
CA SER A 386 11.73 -32.82 -16.44
C SER A 386 13.02 -31.99 -16.29
N PRO A 387 14.11 -32.54 -15.72
CA PRO A 387 15.36 -31.81 -15.51
C PRO A 387 15.92 -31.15 -16.77
N GLU A 388 15.63 -31.71 -17.94
CA GLU A 388 16.03 -31.20 -19.25
C GLU A 388 15.50 -29.78 -19.53
N VAL A 389 14.31 -29.45 -19.04
CA VAL A 389 13.72 -28.11 -19.17
C VAL A 389 14.59 -27.07 -18.48
N TYR A 390 15.04 -27.38 -17.26
CA TYR A 390 15.90 -26.50 -16.49
C TYR A 390 17.34 -26.50 -16.99
N ALA A 391 17.87 -27.64 -17.44
CA ALA A 391 19.21 -27.72 -18.02
C ALA A 391 19.34 -26.78 -19.24
N GLY A 392 18.39 -26.83 -20.18
CA GLY A 392 18.40 -25.94 -21.34
C GLY A 392 18.27 -24.45 -20.97
N LEU A 393 17.50 -24.13 -19.94
CA LEU A 393 17.41 -22.77 -19.40
C LEU A 393 18.72 -22.30 -18.76
N ILE A 394 19.35 -23.17 -17.97
CA ILE A 394 20.64 -22.90 -17.30
C ILE A 394 21.75 -22.67 -18.33
N ASP A 395 21.79 -23.46 -19.39
CA ASP A 395 22.78 -23.31 -20.46
C ASP A 395 22.59 -21.99 -21.20
N LEU A 396 21.35 -21.60 -21.49
CA LEU A 396 21.05 -20.30 -22.05
C LEU A 396 21.46 -19.16 -21.10
N TYR A 397 21.17 -19.29 -19.81
CA TYR A 397 21.55 -18.30 -18.79
C TYR A 397 23.08 -18.16 -18.66
N LYS A 398 23.84 -19.25 -18.73
CA LYS A 398 25.32 -19.22 -18.67
C LYS A 398 25.96 -18.68 -19.94
N SER A 399 25.35 -18.89 -21.10
CA SER A 399 25.89 -18.49 -22.40
C SER A 399 25.47 -17.09 -22.85
N SER A 400 24.70 -16.36 -22.03
CA SER A 400 24.21 -15.03 -22.37
C SER A 400 24.22 -14.08 -21.18
N ASP A 401 24.27 -12.77 -21.43
CA ASP A 401 24.19 -11.73 -20.39
C ASP A 401 22.74 -11.48 -19.91
N LEU A 402 21.94 -12.55 -19.80
CA LEU A 402 20.54 -12.45 -19.41
C LEU A 402 20.40 -12.25 -17.89
N PRO A 403 19.48 -11.37 -17.45
CA PRO A 403 19.15 -11.29 -16.03
C PRO A 403 18.50 -12.62 -15.60
N GLY A 404 18.89 -13.10 -14.42
CA GLY A 404 18.24 -14.26 -13.79
C GLY A 404 16.74 -13.99 -13.63
N GLY A 405 15.90 -14.99 -13.93
CA GLY A 405 14.44 -14.84 -13.90
C GLY A 405 13.80 -14.22 -15.14
N GLU A 406 14.54 -13.91 -16.23
CA GLU A 406 13.98 -13.34 -17.48
C GLU A 406 12.82 -14.18 -18.04
N PHE A 407 12.87 -15.51 -17.86
CA PHE A 407 11.87 -16.46 -18.35
C PHE A 407 10.96 -17.02 -17.26
N SER A 408 10.89 -16.36 -16.10
CA SER A 408 9.99 -16.74 -15.00
C SER A 408 8.52 -16.87 -15.44
N THR A 409 8.09 -16.10 -16.45
CA THR A 409 6.73 -16.19 -17.01
C THR A 409 6.41 -17.57 -17.59
N CYS A 410 7.40 -18.31 -18.11
CA CYS A 410 7.23 -19.68 -18.60
C CYS A 410 6.82 -20.65 -17.48
N PHE A 411 7.13 -20.33 -16.23
CA PHE A 411 6.92 -21.16 -15.05
C PHE A 411 5.81 -20.61 -14.13
N THR A 412 4.99 -19.67 -14.63
CA THR A 412 3.93 -19.02 -13.86
C THR A 412 2.96 -20.00 -13.21
N ALA A 413 2.67 -21.14 -13.86
CA ALA A 413 1.83 -22.18 -13.28
C ALA A 413 2.43 -22.75 -11.98
N LEU A 414 3.74 -22.98 -11.96
CA LEU A 414 4.45 -23.48 -10.77
C LEU A 414 4.51 -22.41 -9.67
N GLN A 415 4.81 -21.16 -10.02
CA GLN A 415 4.80 -20.03 -9.07
C GLN A 415 3.41 -19.85 -8.44
N ARG A 416 2.35 -19.95 -9.25
CA ARG A 416 0.96 -19.89 -8.77
C ARG A 416 0.69 -21.03 -7.81
N ASN A 417 0.97 -22.28 -8.21
CA ASN A 417 0.64 -23.46 -7.43
C ASN A 417 1.36 -23.48 -6.07
N PHE A 418 2.59 -22.96 -6.02
CA PHE A 418 3.39 -22.85 -4.79
C PHE A 418 2.71 -22.00 -3.69
N ILE A 419 1.98 -20.94 -4.08
CA ILE A 419 1.25 -20.06 -3.15
C ILE A 419 -0.22 -20.45 -3.03
N HIS A 420 -0.87 -20.82 -4.13
CA HIS A 420 -2.31 -21.07 -4.19
C HIS A 420 -2.75 -22.19 -3.24
N SER A 421 -1.93 -23.24 -3.14
CA SER A 421 -2.17 -24.41 -2.27
C SER A 421 -2.06 -24.10 -0.76
N ARG A 422 -1.58 -22.91 -0.39
CA ARG A 422 -1.38 -22.54 1.01
C ARG A 422 -2.70 -22.15 1.70
N HIS A 423 -2.75 -22.38 3.01
CA HIS A 423 -3.90 -22.07 3.85
C HIS A 423 -4.28 -20.59 3.80
N THR A 424 -5.57 -20.29 3.98
CA THR A 424 -6.12 -18.93 3.93
C THR A 424 -5.39 -17.98 4.89
N LYS A 425 -5.08 -18.44 6.10
CA LYS A 425 -4.36 -17.65 7.11
C LYS A 425 -2.97 -17.20 6.65
N LEU A 426 -2.21 -18.07 5.95
CA LEU A 426 -0.93 -17.69 5.37
C LEU A 426 -1.10 -16.70 4.20
N LYS A 427 -2.14 -16.87 3.37
CA LYS A 427 -2.46 -15.90 2.32
C LYS A 427 -2.81 -14.53 2.89
N ASP A 428 -3.47 -14.49 4.04
CA ASP A 428 -3.78 -13.27 4.77
C ASP A 428 -2.53 -12.59 5.37
N LEU A 429 -1.60 -13.38 5.92
CA LEU A 429 -0.29 -12.86 6.32
C LEU A 429 0.48 -12.28 5.12
N ILE A 430 0.46 -12.96 3.96
CA ILE A 430 1.07 -12.47 2.72
C ILE A 430 0.45 -11.13 2.31
N ARG A 431 -0.89 -10.98 2.37
CA ARG A 431 -1.56 -9.69 2.12
C ARG A 431 -1.05 -8.61 3.06
N LEU A 432 -0.94 -8.91 4.34
CA LEU A 432 -0.46 -7.95 5.34
C LEU A 432 0.97 -7.47 5.03
N VAL A 433 1.88 -8.41 4.73
CA VAL A 433 3.27 -8.10 4.36
C VAL A 433 3.33 -7.30 3.06
N LYS A 434 2.51 -7.63 2.06
CA LYS A 434 2.43 -6.87 0.81
C LYS A 434 1.92 -5.45 1.03
N HIS A 435 0.93 -5.27 1.88
CA HIS A 435 0.41 -3.96 2.23
C HIS A 435 1.48 -3.12 2.95
N TRP A 436 2.17 -3.68 3.94
CA TRP A 436 3.33 -3.05 4.57
C TRP A 436 4.41 -2.66 3.55
N TYR A 437 4.75 -3.57 2.64
CA TYR A 437 5.74 -3.30 1.60
C TYR A 437 5.30 -2.15 0.66
N GLN A 438 4.02 -2.05 0.31
CA GLN A 438 3.49 -0.92 -0.48
C GLN A 438 3.62 0.42 0.26
N GLU A 439 3.39 0.45 1.58
CA GLU A 439 3.62 1.64 2.41
C GLU A 439 5.10 2.05 2.38
N CYS A 440 6.02 1.08 2.49
CA CYS A 440 7.45 1.32 2.35
C CYS A 440 7.81 1.82 0.94
N GLU A 441 7.26 1.24 -0.14
CA GLU A 441 7.48 1.70 -1.51
C GLU A 441 7.11 3.18 -1.67
N ARG A 442 5.97 3.62 -1.12
CA ARG A 442 5.54 5.03 -1.21
C ARG A 442 6.55 5.99 -0.56
N LYS A 443 7.23 5.56 0.51
CA LYS A 443 8.25 6.35 1.24
C LYS A 443 9.64 6.26 0.62
N LEU A 444 10.01 5.09 0.08
CA LEU A 444 11.40 4.76 -0.26
C LEU A 444 11.69 4.74 -1.77
N LYS A 445 10.68 4.66 -2.65
CA LYS A 445 10.89 4.61 -4.11
C LYS A 445 11.77 5.73 -4.66
N PRO A 446 11.73 6.98 -4.14
CA PRO A 446 12.67 8.03 -4.57
C PRO A 446 14.13 7.80 -4.14
N LYS A 447 14.37 6.89 -3.19
CA LYS A 447 15.68 6.67 -2.55
C LYS A 447 16.43 5.46 -3.10
N GLY A 448 15.76 4.53 -3.77
CA GLY A 448 16.40 3.35 -4.35
C GLY A 448 15.43 2.27 -4.83
N SER A 449 15.97 1.27 -5.53
CA SER A 449 15.21 0.12 -6.05
C SER A 449 15.04 -0.94 -4.98
N LEU A 450 13.81 -1.09 -4.48
CA LEU A 450 13.45 -2.11 -3.50
C LEU A 450 13.35 -3.52 -4.14
N PRO A 451 13.52 -4.60 -3.34
CA PRO A 451 13.36 -5.96 -3.83
C PRO A 451 11.94 -6.22 -4.32
N PRO A 452 11.72 -7.12 -5.30
CA PRO A 452 10.39 -7.36 -5.84
C PRO A 452 9.43 -7.88 -4.75
N LYS A 453 8.13 -7.51 -4.84
CA LYS A 453 7.06 -7.99 -3.94
C LYS A 453 7.08 -9.50 -3.74
N TYR A 454 7.38 -10.24 -4.82
CA TYR A 454 7.46 -11.69 -4.80
C TYR A 454 8.54 -12.23 -3.84
N ALA A 455 9.66 -11.52 -3.64
CA ALA A 455 10.66 -11.89 -2.64
C ALA A 455 10.08 -11.89 -1.22
N LEU A 456 9.19 -10.94 -0.91
CA LEU A 456 8.53 -10.85 0.39
C LEU A 456 7.40 -11.89 0.53
N GLU A 457 6.71 -12.25 -0.56
CA GLU A 457 5.78 -13.39 -0.57
C GLU A 457 6.52 -14.69 -0.21
N LEU A 458 7.65 -14.96 -0.86
CA LEU A 458 8.49 -16.13 -0.59
C LEU A 458 9.09 -16.12 0.81
N LEU A 459 9.57 -14.95 1.28
CA LEU A 459 10.09 -14.81 2.64
C LEU A 459 9.01 -15.08 3.70
N THR A 460 7.76 -14.70 3.41
CA THR A 460 6.60 -14.97 4.28
C THR A 460 6.29 -16.47 4.34
N VAL A 461 6.30 -17.15 3.19
CA VAL A 461 6.15 -18.61 3.14
C VAL A 461 7.27 -19.28 3.92
N TYR A 462 8.52 -18.86 3.71
CA TYR A 462 9.68 -19.39 4.43
C TYR A 462 9.54 -19.22 5.96
N ALA A 463 9.18 -18.01 6.41
CA ALA A 463 8.98 -17.73 7.83
C ALA A 463 7.95 -18.67 8.46
N TRP A 464 6.83 -18.88 7.77
CA TRP A 464 5.79 -19.80 8.22
C TRP A 464 6.25 -21.25 8.20
N GLU A 465 6.86 -21.73 7.11
CA GLU A 465 7.30 -23.13 6.97
C GLU A 465 8.32 -23.52 8.04
N GLN A 466 9.25 -22.63 8.38
CA GLN A 466 10.32 -22.93 9.33
C GLN A 466 9.99 -22.60 10.78
N GLY A 467 9.11 -21.61 11.02
CA GLY A 467 8.86 -21.08 12.36
C GLY A 467 7.56 -21.56 13.00
N CYS A 468 6.59 -22.00 12.19
CA CYS A 468 5.23 -22.25 12.65
C CYS A 468 4.68 -23.57 12.08
N GLY A 469 4.55 -23.66 10.75
CA GLY A 469 4.12 -24.86 10.03
C GLY A 469 2.66 -25.27 10.23
N VAL A 470 1.89 -24.57 11.08
CA VAL A 470 0.50 -24.91 11.38
C VAL A 470 -0.50 -24.01 10.63
N PRO A 471 -1.71 -24.51 10.28
CA PRO A 471 -2.69 -23.73 9.51
C PRO A 471 -3.25 -22.50 10.23
N ASP A 472 -3.41 -22.59 11.55
CA ASP A 472 -3.91 -21.52 12.40
C ASP A 472 -2.79 -20.99 13.29
N PHE A 473 -2.54 -19.69 13.24
CA PHE A 473 -1.43 -19.04 13.93
C PHE A 473 -1.73 -17.56 14.17
N ASN A 474 -0.97 -16.96 15.08
CA ASN A 474 -1.10 -15.53 15.36
C ASN A 474 -0.45 -14.69 14.24
N THR A 475 -1.26 -13.89 13.54
CA THR A 475 -0.82 -13.04 12.43
C THR A 475 0.27 -12.04 12.85
N ALA A 476 0.23 -11.50 14.07
CA ALA A 476 1.23 -10.57 14.56
C ALA A 476 2.60 -11.23 14.75
N GLU A 477 2.64 -12.46 15.25
CA GLU A 477 3.89 -13.23 15.38
C GLU A 477 4.52 -13.48 14.01
N GLY A 478 3.71 -13.93 13.05
CA GLY A 478 4.16 -14.16 11.67
C GLY A 478 4.65 -12.87 11.02
N PHE A 479 3.91 -11.77 11.18
CA PHE A 479 4.29 -10.47 10.61
C PHE A 479 5.60 -9.96 11.22
N ARG A 480 5.75 -10.08 12.55
CA ARG A 480 6.98 -9.71 13.24
C ARG A 480 8.17 -10.53 12.74
N THR A 481 7.98 -11.84 12.60
CA THR A 481 9.00 -12.77 12.12
C THR A 481 9.51 -12.36 10.73
N VAL A 482 8.61 -11.99 9.82
CA VAL A 482 8.99 -11.53 8.48
C VAL A 482 9.80 -10.24 8.56
N LEU A 483 9.39 -9.25 9.36
CA LEU A 483 10.14 -8.00 9.51
C LEU A 483 11.53 -8.25 10.11
N GLU A 484 11.65 -9.11 11.12
CA GLU A 484 12.94 -9.47 11.70
C GLU A 484 13.86 -10.17 10.69
N LEU A 485 13.33 -11.07 9.86
CA LEU A 485 14.10 -11.68 8.76
C LEU A 485 14.59 -10.63 7.75
N VAL A 486 13.77 -9.62 7.42
CA VAL A 486 14.19 -8.49 6.58
C VAL A 486 15.35 -7.73 7.23
N THR A 487 15.36 -7.54 8.56
CA THR A 487 16.50 -6.89 9.24
C THR A 487 17.79 -7.71 9.19
N GLN A 488 17.66 -9.03 8.95
CA GLN A 488 18.76 -9.99 8.88
C GLN A 488 19.08 -10.40 7.43
N TYR A 489 18.66 -9.60 6.44
CA TYR A 489 18.77 -9.93 5.01
C TYR A 489 20.17 -10.38 4.57
N GLN A 490 21.23 -9.84 5.17
CA GLN A 490 22.62 -10.21 4.87
C GLN A 490 22.96 -11.68 5.18
N GLN A 491 22.09 -12.38 5.91
CA GLN A 491 22.27 -13.78 6.27
C GLN A 491 21.37 -14.73 5.45
N LEU A 492 20.36 -14.20 4.75
CA LEU A 492 19.30 -14.99 4.11
C LEU A 492 19.80 -15.80 2.92
N CYS A 493 19.72 -17.12 3.03
CA CYS A 493 19.93 -18.06 1.95
C CYS A 493 18.79 -19.08 1.91
N ILE A 494 17.82 -18.83 1.03
CA ILE A 494 16.54 -19.53 0.98
C ILE A 494 16.34 -20.14 -0.41
N PHE A 495 15.93 -21.40 -0.45
CA PHE A 495 15.55 -22.09 -1.68
C PHE A 495 14.61 -23.26 -1.34
N TRP A 496 13.93 -23.78 -2.37
CA TRP A 496 13.05 -24.94 -2.25
C TRP A 496 13.45 -26.01 -3.26
N LYS A 497 13.17 -27.27 -2.94
CA LYS A 497 13.46 -28.43 -3.80
C LYS A 497 12.21 -29.00 -4.48
N VAL A 498 11.18 -28.16 -4.65
CA VAL A 498 9.83 -28.60 -5.05
C VAL A 498 9.69 -28.89 -6.54
N ASN A 499 10.31 -28.08 -7.40
CA ASN A 499 10.23 -28.24 -8.86
C ASN A 499 11.58 -28.62 -9.49
N TYR A 500 12.69 -28.29 -8.83
CA TYR A 500 14.04 -28.67 -9.19
C TYR A 500 14.78 -29.11 -7.93
N ASN A 501 15.79 -29.99 -8.06
CA ASN A 501 16.52 -30.56 -6.93
C ASN A 501 18.01 -30.78 -7.29
N PHE A 502 18.74 -31.51 -6.44
CA PHE A 502 20.17 -31.79 -6.62
C PHE A 502 20.46 -33.14 -7.31
N GLU A 503 19.46 -33.83 -7.86
CA GLU A 503 19.64 -35.15 -8.47
C GLU A 503 20.32 -35.06 -9.83
N ASP A 504 19.86 -34.15 -10.69
CA ASP A 504 20.51 -33.86 -11.98
C ASP A 504 21.84 -33.12 -11.77
N GLU A 505 22.89 -33.55 -12.47
CA GLU A 505 24.24 -32.99 -12.27
C GLU A 505 24.35 -31.53 -12.71
N THR A 506 23.72 -31.16 -13.82
CA THR A 506 23.76 -29.80 -14.38
C THR A 506 23.03 -28.83 -13.47
N VAL A 507 21.82 -29.21 -13.05
CA VAL A 507 21.01 -28.43 -12.10
C VAL A 507 21.71 -28.35 -10.74
N ARG A 508 22.27 -29.45 -10.22
CA ARG A 508 23.01 -29.46 -8.95
C ARG A 508 24.18 -28.49 -8.93
N LYS A 509 25.07 -28.56 -9.94
CA LYS A 509 26.22 -27.66 -10.04
C LYS A 509 25.78 -26.20 -10.10
N PHE A 510 24.68 -25.93 -10.80
CA PHE A 510 24.12 -24.60 -10.90
C PHE A 510 23.52 -24.10 -9.58
N LEU A 511 22.71 -24.91 -8.90
CA LEU A 511 22.12 -24.52 -7.60
C LEU A 511 23.21 -24.23 -6.57
N LEU A 512 24.25 -25.07 -6.49
CA LEU A 512 25.38 -24.82 -5.60
C LEU A 512 26.06 -23.48 -5.90
N SER A 513 26.20 -23.10 -7.18
CA SER A 513 26.77 -21.79 -7.52
C SER A 513 25.85 -20.63 -7.15
N GLN A 514 24.53 -20.79 -7.26
CA GLN A 514 23.56 -19.79 -6.79
C GLN A 514 23.65 -19.61 -5.28
N LEU A 515 23.72 -20.71 -4.53
CA LEU A 515 23.79 -20.68 -3.06
C LEU A 515 25.08 -20.06 -2.53
N LEU A 516 26.13 -19.88 -3.34
CA LEU A 516 27.36 -19.18 -2.98
C LEU A 516 27.32 -17.67 -3.25
N LYS A 517 26.27 -17.16 -3.90
CA LYS A 517 26.14 -15.73 -4.22
C LYS A 517 26.00 -14.85 -2.97
N ALA A 518 26.31 -13.57 -3.16
CA ALA A 518 26.13 -12.52 -2.16
C ALA A 518 24.67 -12.50 -1.66
N ARG A 519 24.51 -12.36 -0.35
CA ARG A 519 23.21 -12.41 0.33
C ARG A 519 22.48 -11.06 0.18
N PRO A 520 21.14 -11.06 0.17
CA PRO A 520 20.25 -12.21 0.33
C PRO A 520 20.13 -13.02 -0.96
N VAL A 521 20.09 -14.34 -0.83
CA VAL A 521 19.72 -15.27 -1.90
C VAL A 521 18.36 -15.86 -1.55
N ILE A 522 17.38 -15.62 -2.42
CA ILE A 522 16.03 -16.21 -2.30
C ILE A 522 15.69 -16.75 -3.68
N LEU A 523 15.86 -18.05 -3.88
CA LEU A 523 15.61 -18.69 -5.17
C LEU A 523 14.13 -18.90 -5.39
N ASP A 524 13.65 -18.51 -6.57
CA ASP A 524 12.28 -18.76 -7.00
C ASP A 524 12.01 -20.28 -7.04
N PRO A 525 11.04 -20.81 -6.28
CA PRO A 525 10.73 -22.23 -6.26
C PRO A 525 10.33 -22.79 -7.65
N ALA A 526 9.96 -21.94 -8.61
CA ALA A 526 9.54 -22.34 -9.95
C ALA A 526 10.67 -22.31 -11.00
N GLU A 527 11.71 -21.49 -10.81
CA GLU A 527 12.71 -21.20 -11.83
C GLU A 527 14.10 -20.99 -11.18
N PRO A 528 15.06 -21.90 -11.38
CA PRO A 528 16.28 -21.96 -10.58
C PRO A 528 17.29 -20.81 -10.85
N THR A 529 17.20 -20.12 -11.98
CA THR A 529 18.06 -18.96 -12.30
C THR A 529 17.55 -17.66 -11.66
N GLY A 530 16.31 -17.65 -11.18
CA GLY A 530 15.61 -16.52 -10.58
C GLY A 530 15.94 -16.35 -9.10
N ASP A 531 17.08 -15.74 -8.79
CA ASP A 531 17.35 -15.21 -7.44
C ASP A 531 16.60 -13.89 -7.24
N VAL A 532 15.45 -13.95 -6.56
CA VAL A 532 14.63 -12.78 -6.24
C VAL A 532 15.17 -12.00 -5.03
N GLY A 533 16.08 -12.61 -4.25
CA GLY A 533 16.85 -11.95 -3.20
C GLY A 533 17.88 -10.99 -3.80
N GLY A 534 18.54 -11.40 -4.87
CA GLY A 534 19.30 -10.54 -5.79
C GLY A 534 20.56 -9.90 -5.20
N GLY A 535 20.99 -10.28 -4.00
CA GLY A 535 22.18 -9.72 -3.37
C GLY A 535 22.13 -8.20 -3.22
N ASP A 536 23.10 -7.52 -3.81
CA ASP A 536 23.25 -6.06 -3.83
C ASP A 536 22.43 -5.35 -4.92
N ARG A 537 21.77 -6.10 -5.81
CA ARG A 537 20.88 -5.56 -6.86
C ARG A 537 19.75 -4.71 -6.28
N TRP A 538 19.29 -5.06 -5.09
CA TRP A 538 18.18 -4.39 -4.42
C TRP A 538 18.62 -3.69 -3.13
N CYS A 539 17.98 -2.57 -2.82
CA CYS A 539 18.26 -1.78 -1.62
C CYS A 539 17.62 -2.40 -0.35
N TRP A 540 17.93 -3.65 -0.03
CA TRP A 540 17.46 -4.34 1.18
C TRP A 540 17.78 -3.57 2.46
N HIS A 541 18.89 -2.84 2.50
CA HIS A 541 19.26 -2.00 3.64
C HIS A 541 18.22 -0.90 3.95
N LEU A 542 17.56 -0.33 2.93
CA LEU A 542 16.48 0.64 3.13
C LEU A 542 15.25 -0.03 3.75
N LEU A 543 14.87 -1.19 3.22
CA LEU A 543 13.75 -1.97 3.74
C LEU A 543 14.02 -2.48 5.16
N ALA A 544 15.26 -2.86 5.46
CA ALA A 544 15.71 -3.25 6.80
C ALA A 544 15.68 -2.08 7.78
N LYS A 545 16.01 -0.85 7.36
CA LYS A 545 15.85 0.34 8.21
C LYS A 545 14.38 0.54 8.57
N GLU A 546 13.49 0.51 7.58
CA GLU A 546 12.04 0.61 7.83
C GLU A 546 11.54 -0.52 8.73
N ALA A 547 11.93 -1.77 8.47
CA ALA A 547 11.53 -2.90 9.30
C ALA A 547 11.92 -2.70 10.77
N LYS A 548 13.11 -2.15 11.06
CA LYS A 548 13.53 -1.82 12.44
C LYS A 548 12.66 -0.75 13.09
N GLU A 549 12.28 0.30 12.35
CA GLU A 549 11.34 1.32 12.85
C GLU A 549 9.95 0.70 13.11
N TRP A 550 9.50 -0.20 12.23
CA TRP A 550 8.23 -0.89 12.36
C TRP A 550 8.14 -1.84 13.56
N LEU A 551 9.26 -2.33 14.11
CA LEU A 551 9.24 -3.15 15.32
C LEU A 551 8.65 -2.43 16.55
N TYR A 552 8.56 -1.09 16.53
CA TYR A 552 7.88 -0.29 17.56
C TYR A 552 6.37 -0.13 17.33
N SER A 553 5.84 -0.63 16.21
CA SER A 553 4.43 -0.59 15.85
C SER A 553 3.53 -1.25 16.90
N LEU A 554 2.30 -0.77 17.00
CA LEU A 554 1.27 -1.42 17.82
C LEU A 554 0.89 -2.82 17.28
N CYS A 555 1.24 -3.13 16.01
CA CYS A 555 1.09 -4.46 15.43
C CYS A 555 1.75 -5.57 16.26
N PHE A 556 2.78 -5.23 17.03
CA PHE A 556 3.55 -6.19 17.84
C PHE A 556 3.23 -6.09 19.32
N LYS A 557 2.05 -5.56 19.65
CA LYS A 557 1.49 -5.49 21.00
C LYS A 557 0.20 -6.32 21.08
N ASP A 558 0.07 -7.11 22.13
CA ASP A 558 -1.17 -7.87 22.40
C ASP A 558 -2.29 -6.96 22.95
N GLY A 559 -3.45 -7.54 23.29
CA GLY A 559 -4.57 -6.78 23.85
C GLY A 559 -4.30 -6.14 25.22
N SER A 560 -3.24 -6.54 25.90
CA SER A 560 -2.79 -5.98 27.18
C SER A 560 -1.59 -5.03 27.02
N GLY A 561 -1.10 -4.79 25.80
CA GLY A 561 0.06 -3.94 25.54
C GLY A 561 1.42 -4.64 25.68
N ASN A 562 1.46 -5.96 25.89
CA ASN A 562 2.70 -6.72 25.99
C ASN A 562 3.31 -6.97 24.62
N PRO A 563 4.65 -7.02 24.49
CA PRO A 563 5.31 -7.33 23.22
C PRO A 563 5.04 -8.77 22.78
N ILE A 564 4.71 -8.94 21.50
CA ILE A 564 4.50 -10.24 20.85
C ILE A 564 5.84 -10.80 20.39
N ALA A 565 6.14 -12.08 20.65
CA ALA A 565 7.40 -12.71 20.23
C ALA A 565 7.35 -13.15 18.76
N PRO A 566 8.47 -13.12 18.02
CA PRO A 566 8.58 -13.73 16.70
C PRO A 566 8.69 -15.26 16.80
N TRP A 567 8.46 -15.96 15.69
CA TRP A 567 8.81 -17.37 15.56
C TRP A 567 10.32 -17.55 15.47
N LYS A 568 10.81 -18.71 15.92
CA LYS A 568 12.22 -19.08 15.80
C LYS A 568 12.49 -19.62 14.40
N VAL A 569 13.01 -18.77 13.52
CA VAL A 569 13.29 -19.11 12.11
C VAL A 569 14.80 -19.08 11.85
N PRO A 570 15.40 -20.13 11.28
CA PRO A 570 16.80 -20.09 10.83
C PRO A 570 16.96 -19.10 9.67
N VAL A 571 18.06 -18.38 9.62
CA VAL A 571 18.37 -17.45 8.49
C VAL A 571 19.03 -18.15 7.30
N LYS A 572 19.41 -19.42 7.46
CA LYS A 572 20.03 -20.24 6.41
C LYS A 572 19.42 -21.63 6.41
N VAL A 573 19.09 -22.13 5.23
CA VAL A 573 18.87 -23.56 4.99
C VAL A 573 20.19 -24.12 4.47
N ILE A 574 20.86 -24.98 5.25
CA ILE A 574 22.05 -25.73 4.80
C ILE A 574 21.58 -27.12 4.36
#